data_AF-A0A250IEF6-F1
#
_entry.id   AF-A0A250IEF6-F1
#
_cell.length_a   1.000
_cell.length_b   1.000
_cell.length_c   1.000
_cell.angle_alpha   90.00
_cell.angle_beta   90.00
_cell.angle_gamma   90.00
#
_symmetry.space_group_name_H-M   'P 1'
#
loop_
_entity.id
_entity.type
_entity.pdbx_description
1 polymer ?
#
loop_
_entity_poly.entity_id
_entity_poly.type
_entity_poly.pdbx_seq_one_letter_code
_entity_poly.pdbx_strand_id
1 'polypeptide(L)'
;MDPLTRDDGLLPASGIGPLLGANISSPTRVNCHVRAMFRQSVLPVMMLLAWMAPRAAHAGGVNNADIASSLGEIGRLYDELYYERAFEQIQRARQLSRKVSDEVVLFLFEGIIFYDMGKLPESSMAFRLALSLRLDAKLPVAQVAPKVENHFESIRQRMREDQVSTSTNGVAAVERCPPSPVMALGKNLRAQQLWRLASMEQMLCIRGVLRASMVRKLSDLQSRMATASSSYDRLRICQDIDKLSSALAVYPSTADWLQAKASVARELSVLEHDDPEVPLLVDPSESVSRVSSKASPERVSRTPSDVSPGLVPTALGKDEPRDVFGCQLAVAARCERLMRSLLFMQEQSLTLDSKFRAVFTRELFLLGRRIRRARTPAELDAASRDIDAWAHESSRH
;
A
#
# COMPACT_ATOMS: atom_id res chain seq x y z
N MET A 1 22.86 56.14 47.04
CA MET A 1 24.32 56.22 46.90
C MET A 1 24.74 55.06 46.04
N ASP A 2 25.11 55.35 44.78
CA ASP A 2 25.71 54.43 43.81
C ASP A 2 27.14 53.99 44.26
N PRO A 3 27.96 53.21 43.50
CA PRO A 3 27.74 52.44 42.24
C PRO A 3 28.42 51.03 42.24
N LEU A 4 28.37 50.30 41.11
CA LEU A 4 29.48 49.60 40.38
C LEU A 4 28.92 48.39 39.57
N THR A 5 28.67 48.52 38.26
CA THR A 5 29.56 48.19 37.09
C THR A 5 29.97 46.71 36.92
N ARG A 6 29.55 46.06 35.83
CA ARG A 6 30.30 45.04 35.04
C ARG A 6 29.52 44.65 33.78
N ASP A 7 29.85 45.24 32.64
CA ASP A 7 30.76 44.76 31.56
C ASP A 7 30.04 44.01 30.44
N ASP A 8 29.92 44.72 29.32
CA ASP A 8 29.54 44.26 28.00
C ASP A 8 30.69 43.52 27.31
N GLY A 9 30.43 42.29 26.83
CA GLY A 9 31.35 41.52 26.00
C GLY A 9 30.99 41.64 24.52
N LEU A 10 31.61 42.60 23.82
CA LEU A 10 31.70 42.65 22.35
C LEU A 10 32.62 41.52 21.84
N LEU A 11 32.20 40.81 20.78
CA LEU A 11 33.12 40.20 19.81
C LEU A 11 32.59 40.32 18.37
N PRO A 12 33.50 40.33 17.37
CA PRO A 12 33.34 41.16 16.17
C PRO A 12 32.87 40.42 14.93
N ALA A 13 32.33 41.23 14.02
CA ALA A 13 32.11 40.92 12.61
C ALA A 13 33.42 40.59 11.87
N SER A 14 33.34 39.59 11.00
CA SER A 14 34.26 39.30 9.90
C SER A 14 33.40 38.61 8.84
N GLY A 15 33.43 38.92 7.55
CA GLY A 15 34.24 39.82 6.75
C GLY A 15 33.87 39.45 5.32
N ILE A 16 33.29 40.39 4.60
CA ILE A 16 32.84 40.27 3.21
C ILE A 16 34.08 40.30 2.31
N GLY A 17 34.16 39.38 1.34
CA GLY A 17 35.15 39.42 0.27
C GLY A 17 34.64 38.72 -0.99
N PRO A 18 34.40 39.44 -2.11
CA PRO A 18 34.05 38.86 -3.39
C PRO A 18 35.30 38.72 -4.28
N LEU A 19 35.44 37.60 -4.98
CA LEU A 19 36.43 37.43 -6.05
C LEU A 19 35.77 36.93 -7.33
N LEU A 20 35.59 37.89 -8.24
CA LEU A 20 35.93 37.86 -9.65
C LEU A 20 36.18 36.48 -10.31
N GLY A 21 35.28 36.15 -11.26
CA GLY A 21 35.62 36.17 -12.68
C GLY A 21 36.32 34.95 -13.27
N ALA A 22 35.60 34.18 -14.08
CA ALA A 22 36.14 33.67 -15.34
C ALA A 22 34.99 33.37 -16.32
N ASN A 23 35.08 34.10 -17.43
CA ASN A 23 34.24 34.13 -18.60
C ASN A 23 34.73 33.03 -19.56
N ILE A 24 33.88 32.06 -19.97
CA ILE A 24 34.19 31.22 -21.14
C ILE A 24 32.94 31.10 -22.02
N SER A 25 33.18 31.55 -23.25
CA SER A 25 32.34 31.60 -24.43
C SER A 25 31.81 30.23 -24.87
N SER A 26 30.57 30.24 -25.38
CA SER A 26 29.96 29.32 -26.35
C SER A 26 30.78 29.23 -27.67
N PRO A 27 30.34 28.58 -28.78
CA PRO A 27 29.28 27.57 -29.01
C PRO A 27 29.77 26.38 -29.89
N THR A 28 28.94 25.36 -30.13
CA THR A 28 28.81 24.75 -31.48
C THR A 28 27.58 23.83 -31.59
N ARG A 29 26.63 24.27 -32.42
CA ARG A 29 25.64 23.44 -33.11
C ARG A 29 26.35 22.60 -34.16
N VAL A 30 26.04 21.31 -34.25
CA VAL A 30 26.17 20.56 -35.50
C VAL A 30 24.83 19.88 -35.78
N ASN A 31 24.06 20.50 -36.67
CA ASN A 31 23.02 19.84 -37.43
C ASN A 31 23.70 19.07 -38.57
N CYS A 32 23.51 17.77 -38.65
CA CYS A 32 23.71 17.01 -39.88
C CYS A 32 22.39 16.40 -40.31
N HIS A 33 21.81 17.02 -41.34
CA HIS A 33 20.66 16.53 -42.08
C HIS A 33 21.18 16.15 -43.46
N VAL A 34 21.28 14.85 -43.79
CA VAL A 34 21.39 14.40 -45.19
C VAL A 34 20.53 13.16 -45.39
N ARG A 35 19.55 13.34 -46.26
CA ARG A 35 18.69 12.32 -46.90
C ARG A 35 19.53 11.28 -47.64
N ALA A 36 19.12 10.01 -47.54
CA ALA A 36 19.28 9.06 -48.63
C ALA A 36 17.99 8.22 -48.74
N MET A 37 17.18 8.55 -49.75
CA MET A 37 16.18 7.65 -50.32
C MET A 37 16.92 6.59 -51.14
N PHE A 38 16.66 5.30 -50.96
CA PHE A 38 16.84 4.33 -52.04
C PHE A 38 15.94 3.08 -51.85
N ARG A 39 14.97 2.97 -52.77
CA ARG A 39 14.46 1.75 -53.46
C ARG A 39 13.93 0.55 -52.67
N GLN A 40 12.60 0.43 -52.69
CA GLN A 40 11.86 -0.56 -53.51
C GLN A 40 12.56 -1.91 -53.79
N SER A 41 12.09 -2.98 -53.15
CA SER A 41 12.06 -4.35 -53.70
C SER A 41 11.06 -5.23 -52.92
N VAL A 42 9.92 -5.44 -53.58
CA VAL A 42 9.08 -6.65 -53.62
C VAL A 42 9.55 -7.83 -52.74
N LEU A 43 8.74 -8.23 -51.76
CA LEU A 43 8.55 -9.63 -51.29
C LEU A 43 7.35 -9.68 -50.31
N PRO A 44 6.12 -9.99 -50.75
CA PRO A 44 5.03 -10.34 -49.85
C PRO A 44 4.83 -11.87 -49.79
N VAL A 45 4.18 -12.35 -48.72
CA VAL A 45 3.47 -13.64 -48.61
C VAL A 45 4.25 -14.90 -48.16
N MET A 46 5.26 -14.79 -47.28
CA MET A 46 5.78 -15.96 -46.53
C MET A 46 6.11 -15.62 -45.07
N MET A 47 5.25 -14.83 -44.41
CA MET A 47 5.43 -14.50 -42.98
C MET A 47 4.08 -14.48 -42.24
N LEU A 48 3.28 -15.54 -42.38
CA LEU A 48 1.98 -15.65 -41.70
C LEU A 48 1.61 -17.04 -41.17
N LEU A 49 2.56 -18.00 -41.14
CA LEU A 49 2.33 -19.36 -40.62
C LEU A 49 3.28 -19.80 -39.49
N ALA A 50 4.14 -18.91 -38.97
CA ALA A 50 5.05 -19.22 -37.86
C ALA A 50 4.55 -18.74 -36.48
N TRP A 51 3.32 -18.21 -36.37
CA TRP A 51 2.78 -17.63 -35.13
C TRP A 51 1.70 -18.48 -34.44
N MET A 52 1.67 -19.79 -34.72
CA MET A 52 0.87 -20.75 -33.97
C MET A 52 1.75 -21.90 -33.49
N ALA A 53 2.75 -21.59 -32.67
CA ALA A 53 3.37 -22.62 -31.84
C ALA A 53 2.35 -23.03 -30.76
N PRO A 54 2.10 -24.34 -30.55
CA PRO A 54 1.21 -24.81 -29.50
C PRO A 54 1.77 -24.37 -28.14
N ARG A 55 0.98 -23.58 -27.41
CA ARG A 55 1.23 -23.32 -25.99
C ARG A 55 1.06 -24.64 -25.24
N ALA A 56 2.18 -25.33 -25.02
CA ALA A 56 2.22 -26.43 -24.09
C ALA A 56 1.82 -25.89 -22.70
N ALA A 57 0.66 -26.31 -22.23
CA ALA A 57 0.21 -26.04 -20.88
C ALA A 57 1.14 -26.78 -19.91
N HIS A 58 2.14 -26.08 -19.37
CA HIS A 58 2.96 -26.57 -18.27
C HIS A 58 2.20 -26.33 -16.97
N ALA A 59 1.37 -27.31 -16.58
CA ALA A 59 0.71 -27.32 -15.29
C ALA A 59 1.68 -27.83 -14.20
N GLY A 60 1.96 -27.01 -13.19
CA GLY A 60 2.29 -27.49 -11.83
C GLY A 60 3.75 -27.44 -11.34
N GLY A 61 4.75 -27.11 -12.16
CA GLY A 61 6.16 -27.14 -11.74
C GLY A 61 6.90 -25.79 -11.63
N VAL A 62 6.30 -24.70 -12.10
CA VAL A 62 7.01 -23.45 -12.43
C VAL A 62 7.55 -22.71 -11.19
N ASN A 63 6.77 -22.66 -10.11
CA ASN A 63 7.09 -21.79 -8.98
C ASN A 63 8.38 -22.17 -8.22
N ASN A 64 8.73 -23.46 -8.19
CA ASN A 64 9.88 -23.92 -7.41
C ASN A 64 11.22 -23.67 -8.14
N ALA A 65 11.21 -23.74 -9.47
CA ALA A 65 12.38 -23.39 -10.28
C ALA A 65 12.65 -21.89 -10.23
N ASP A 66 11.58 -21.08 -10.27
CA ASP A 66 11.68 -19.62 -10.24
C ASP A 66 12.27 -19.11 -8.92
N ILE A 67 11.90 -19.70 -7.78
CA ILE A 67 12.46 -19.28 -6.49
C ILE A 67 13.91 -19.72 -6.32
N ALA A 68 14.26 -20.94 -6.74
CA ALA A 68 15.65 -21.40 -6.69
C ALA A 68 16.55 -20.51 -7.56
N SER A 69 16.09 -20.12 -8.75
CA SER A 69 16.77 -19.15 -9.60
C SER A 69 16.91 -17.78 -8.92
N SER A 70 15.85 -17.31 -8.27
CA SER A 70 15.86 -16.03 -7.56
C SER A 70 16.85 -16.02 -6.39
N LEU A 71 16.91 -17.11 -5.61
CA LEU A 71 17.86 -17.28 -4.50
C LEU A 71 19.31 -17.32 -5.00
N GLY A 72 19.57 -17.99 -6.12
CA GLY A 72 20.89 -17.97 -6.77
C GLY A 72 21.31 -16.56 -7.21
N GLU A 73 20.37 -15.78 -7.76
CA GLU A 73 20.62 -14.39 -8.15
C GLU A 73 20.88 -13.48 -6.94
N ILE A 74 20.13 -13.65 -5.83
CA ILE A 74 20.36 -12.92 -4.57
C ILE A 74 21.76 -13.21 -4.04
N GLY A 75 22.17 -14.48 -3.99
CA GLY A 75 23.51 -14.88 -3.55
C GLY A 75 24.60 -14.25 -4.41
N ARG A 76 24.47 -14.32 -5.74
CA ARG A 76 25.42 -13.68 -6.66
C ARG A 76 25.50 -12.16 -6.47
N LEU A 77 24.37 -11.49 -6.32
CA LEU A 77 24.34 -10.02 -6.09
C LEU A 77 24.96 -9.64 -4.75
N TYR A 78 24.78 -10.47 -3.71
CA TYR A 78 25.44 -10.29 -2.42
C TYR A 78 26.96 -10.45 -2.54
N ASP A 79 27.44 -11.49 -3.21
CA ASP A 79 28.88 -11.73 -3.42
C ASP A 79 29.54 -10.59 -4.22
N GLU A 80 28.80 -9.97 -5.14
CA GLU A 80 29.22 -8.79 -5.91
C GLU A 80 29.05 -7.45 -5.17
N LEU A 81 28.64 -7.48 -3.89
CA LEU A 81 28.40 -6.31 -3.02
C LEU A 81 27.29 -5.35 -3.53
N TYR A 82 26.37 -5.84 -4.39
CA TYR A 82 25.22 -5.08 -4.87
C TYR A 82 24.01 -5.23 -3.92
N TYR A 83 24.15 -4.75 -2.69
CA TYR A 83 23.18 -4.95 -1.61
C TYR A 83 21.75 -4.46 -1.93
N GLU A 84 21.62 -3.28 -2.55
CA GLU A 84 20.32 -2.70 -2.89
C GLU A 84 19.58 -3.56 -3.93
N ARG A 85 20.30 -4.03 -4.95
CA ARG A 85 19.74 -4.91 -5.98
C ARG A 85 19.41 -6.29 -5.42
N ALA A 86 20.26 -6.84 -4.55
CA ALA A 86 19.99 -8.08 -3.85
C ALA A 86 18.70 -7.96 -3.02
N PHE A 87 18.51 -6.82 -2.34
CA PHE A 87 17.30 -6.55 -1.57
C PHE A 87 16.05 -6.41 -2.45
N GLU A 88 16.12 -5.72 -3.59
CA GLU A 88 15.02 -5.68 -4.56
C GLU A 88 14.64 -7.08 -5.06
N GLN A 89 15.64 -7.93 -5.31
CA GLN A 89 15.41 -9.32 -5.72
C GLN A 89 14.72 -10.14 -4.62
N ILE A 90 15.07 -9.93 -3.35
CA ILE A 90 14.35 -10.52 -2.21
C ILE A 90 12.87 -10.12 -2.23
N GLN A 91 12.55 -8.84 -2.47
CA GLN A 91 11.16 -8.39 -2.52
C GLN A 91 10.38 -9.01 -3.68
N ARG A 92 11.04 -9.25 -4.83
CA ARG A 92 10.44 -9.99 -5.94
C ARG A 92 10.22 -11.47 -5.59
N ALA A 93 11.23 -12.12 -5.02
CA ALA A 93 11.16 -13.53 -4.62
C ALA A 93 10.08 -13.80 -3.57
N ARG A 94 9.81 -12.85 -2.66
CA ARG A 94 8.71 -12.93 -1.69
C ARG A 94 7.32 -13.05 -2.33
N GLN A 95 7.14 -12.50 -3.53
CA GLN A 95 5.86 -12.62 -4.24
C GLN A 95 5.65 -14.03 -4.81
N LEU A 96 6.73 -14.81 -4.93
CA LEU A 96 6.75 -16.17 -5.49
C LEU A 96 6.77 -17.26 -4.40
N SER A 97 7.33 -16.94 -3.23
CA SER A 97 7.55 -17.90 -2.16
C SER A 97 6.26 -18.45 -1.57
N ARG A 98 6.23 -19.77 -1.33
CA ARG A 98 5.11 -20.48 -0.67
C ARG A 98 5.56 -21.47 0.40
N LYS A 99 6.86 -21.80 0.46
CA LYS A 99 7.39 -22.75 1.44
C LYS A 99 8.07 -21.98 2.56
N VAL A 100 7.80 -22.43 3.79
CA VAL A 100 8.44 -21.88 5.00
C VAL A 100 9.97 -21.96 4.91
N SER A 101 10.53 -23.01 4.28
CA SER A 101 11.97 -23.13 4.05
C SER A 101 12.54 -21.96 3.25
N ASP A 102 11.82 -21.52 2.22
CA ASP A 102 12.30 -20.51 1.29
C ASP A 102 12.17 -19.12 1.95
N GLU A 103 11.10 -18.90 2.73
CA GLU A 103 10.95 -17.71 3.56
C GLU A 103 12.07 -17.56 4.59
N VAL A 104 12.44 -18.65 5.27
CA VAL A 104 13.57 -18.65 6.21
C VAL A 104 14.84 -18.17 5.51
N VAL A 105 15.15 -18.71 4.33
CA VAL A 105 16.34 -18.32 3.56
C VAL A 105 16.28 -16.85 3.14
N LEU A 106 15.12 -16.34 2.69
CA LEU A 106 14.95 -14.93 2.34
C LEU A 106 15.17 -14.00 3.53
N PHE A 107 14.62 -14.33 4.71
CA PHE A 107 14.86 -13.55 5.93
C PHE A 107 16.33 -13.59 6.37
N LEU A 108 17.03 -14.70 6.18
CA LEU A 108 18.46 -14.79 6.47
C LEU A 108 19.28 -13.88 5.54
N PHE A 109 19.01 -13.89 4.23
CA PHE A 109 19.66 -12.96 3.30
C PHE A 109 19.36 -11.49 3.64
N GLU A 110 18.11 -11.17 3.95
CA GLU A 110 17.71 -9.82 4.37
C GLU A 110 18.45 -9.38 5.63
N GLY A 111 18.58 -10.27 6.63
CA GLY A 111 19.34 -10.02 7.85
C GLY A 111 20.83 -9.76 7.59
N ILE A 112 21.45 -10.53 6.71
CA ILE A 112 22.86 -10.36 6.30
C ILE A 112 23.02 -8.99 5.59
N ILE A 113 22.22 -8.72 4.57
CA ILE A 113 22.28 -7.49 3.77
C ILE A 113 22.07 -6.26 4.65
N PHE A 114 21.07 -6.27 5.55
CA PHE A 114 20.87 -5.15 6.48
C PHE A 114 22.04 -4.94 7.43
N TYR A 115 22.69 -6.02 7.88
CA TYR A 115 23.86 -5.92 8.75
C TYR A 115 25.00 -5.20 8.02
N ASP A 116 25.31 -5.63 6.80
CA ASP A 116 26.41 -5.08 6.01
C ASP A 116 26.15 -3.63 5.55
N MET A 117 24.87 -3.24 5.43
CA MET A 117 24.46 -1.84 5.23
C MET A 117 24.45 -0.99 6.52
N GLY A 118 24.83 -1.54 7.68
CA GLY A 118 24.85 -0.84 8.97
C GLY A 118 23.47 -0.65 9.63
N LYS A 119 22.44 -1.32 9.12
CA LYS A 119 21.05 -1.28 9.63
C LYS A 119 20.83 -2.39 10.66
N LEU A 120 21.52 -2.25 11.80
CA LEU A 120 21.54 -3.27 12.87
C LEU A 120 20.15 -3.63 13.44
N PRO A 121 19.22 -2.69 13.69
CA PRO A 121 17.88 -3.02 14.17
C PRO A 121 17.09 -3.89 13.19
N GLU A 122 17.10 -3.52 11.91
CA GLU A 122 16.42 -4.22 10.82
C GLU A 122 17.01 -5.60 10.59
N SER A 123 18.35 -5.70 10.62
CA SER A 123 19.07 -6.98 10.58
C SER A 123 18.64 -7.90 11.72
N SER A 124 18.62 -7.37 12.94
CA SER A 124 18.23 -8.13 14.13
C SER A 124 16.79 -8.63 14.04
N MET A 125 15.89 -7.82 13.49
CA MET A 125 14.50 -8.20 13.27
C MET A 125 14.39 -9.32 12.23
N ALA A 126 15.04 -9.19 11.07
CA ALA A 126 15.03 -10.20 10.03
C ALA A 126 15.59 -11.56 10.52
N PHE A 127 16.70 -11.54 11.26
CA PHE A 127 17.24 -12.77 11.87
C PHE A 127 16.29 -13.39 12.89
N ARG A 128 15.62 -12.59 13.73
CA ARG A 128 14.60 -13.11 14.66
C ARG A 128 13.41 -13.74 13.93
N LEU A 129 12.99 -13.16 12.80
CA LEU A 129 11.93 -13.73 11.96
C LEU A 129 12.37 -15.07 11.34
N ALA A 130 13.60 -15.18 10.85
CA ALA A 130 14.12 -16.46 10.36
C ALA A 130 14.16 -17.52 11.47
N LEU A 131 14.65 -17.15 12.66
CA LEU A 131 14.84 -18.05 13.79
C LEU A 131 13.54 -18.41 14.51
N SER A 132 12.49 -17.59 14.41
CA SER A 132 11.16 -17.93 14.92
C SER A 132 10.47 -18.98 14.05
N LEU A 133 10.77 -18.99 12.74
CA LEU A 133 10.33 -20.05 11.82
C LEU A 133 11.17 -21.32 12.00
N ARG A 134 12.50 -21.19 12.10
CA ARG A 134 13.44 -22.30 12.28
C ARG A 134 14.66 -21.91 13.11
N LEU A 135 14.67 -22.33 14.38
CA LEU A 135 15.73 -22.00 15.33
C LEU A 135 17.09 -22.61 14.96
N ASP A 136 17.08 -23.71 14.20
CA ASP A 136 18.27 -24.45 13.73
C ASP A 136 18.79 -23.95 12.37
N ALA A 137 18.15 -22.94 11.77
CA ALA A 137 18.48 -22.46 10.44
C ALA A 137 19.91 -21.92 10.38
N LYS A 138 20.68 -22.31 9.35
CA LYS A 138 22.06 -21.86 9.12
C LYS A 138 22.10 -20.75 8.09
N LEU A 139 23.12 -19.89 8.14
CA LEU A 139 23.30 -18.82 7.15
C LEU A 139 23.47 -19.43 5.74
N PRO A 140 22.81 -18.86 4.71
CA PRO A 140 22.77 -19.46 3.37
C PRO A 140 24.08 -19.28 2.57
N VAL A 141 24.92 -18.32 2.92
CA VAL A 141 26.20 -18.04 2.24
C VAL A 141 27.33 -18.67 3.05
N ALA A 142 28.19 -19.45 2.38
CA ALA A 142 29.29 -20.15 3.04
C ALA A 142 30.38 -19.20 3.59
N GLN A 143 30.52 -18.02 3.02
CA GLN A 143 31.48 -16.99 3.43
C GLN A 143 30.72 -15.70 3.77
N VAL A 144 30.28 -15.58 5.02
CA VAL A 144 29.82 -14.30 5.58
C VAL A 144 30.97 -13.67 6.38
N ALA A 145 30.98 -12.35 6.51
CA ALA A 145 31.95 -11.71 7.39
C ALA A 145 31.76 -12.23 8.84
N PRO A 146 32.83 -12.56 9.59
CA PRO A 146 32.72 -13.14 10.94
C PRO A 146 31.86 -12.31 11.92
N LYS A 147 31.75 -10.99 11.69
CA LYS A 147 30.89 -10.10 12.47
C LYS A 147 29.40 -10.41 12.29
N VAL A 148 28.97 -10.76 11.07
CA VAL A 148 27.56 -11.11 10.79
C VAL A 148 27.21 -12.43 11.46
N GLU A 149 28.10 -13.43 11.35
CA GLU A 149 27.93 -14.73 12.00
C GLU A 149 27.81 -14.59 13.52
N ASN A 150 28.72 -13.84 14.15
CA ASN A 150 28.66 -13.56 15.59
C ASN A 150 27.36 -12.86 16.01
N HIS A 151 26.86 -11.91 15.20
CA HIS A 151 25.60 -11.22 15.47
C HIS A 151 24.40 -12.16 15.37
N PHE A 152 24.37 -12.99 14.33
CA PHE A 152 23.33 -13.98 14.13
C PHE A 152 23.29 -15.03 15.25
N GLU A 153 24.45 -15.57 15.65
CA GLU A 153 24.55 -16.53 16.76
C GLU A 153 24.15 -15.92 18.10
N SER A 154 24.51 -14.65 18.36
CA SER A 154 24.07 -13.90 19.54
C SER A 154 22.54 -13.79 19.62
N ILE A 155 21.89 -13.50 18.49
CA ILE A 155 20.42 -13.47 18.42
C ILE A 155 19.84 -14.87 18.66
N ARG A 156 20.42 -15.91 18.06
CA ARG A 156 19.97 -17.29 18.25
C ARG A 156 20.08 -17.73 19.72
N GLN A 157 21.18 -17.38 20.39
CA GLN A 157 21.36 -17.68 21.80
C GLN A 157 20.28 -17.01 22.66
N ARG A 158 20.02 -15.72 22.45
CA ARG A 158 18.94 -15.00 23.17
C ARG A 158 17.57 -15.65 22.94
N MET A 159 17.26 -16.04 21.71
CA MET A 159 15.99 -16.72 21.42
C MET A 159 15.86 -18.10 22.09
N ARG A 160 16.97 -18.83 22.28
CA ARG A 160 16.97 -20.07 23.07
C ARG A 160 16.72 -19.79 24.55
N GLU A 161 17.39 -18.77 25.11
CA GLU A 161 17.19 -18.35 26.49
C GLU A 161 15.75 -17.88 26.75
N ASP A 162 15.16 -17.13 25.81
CA ASP A 162 13.77 -16.69 25.86
C ASP A 162 12.79 -17.89 25.82
N GLN A 163 13.07 -18.94 25.03
CA GLN A 163 12.24 -20.15 25.01
C GLN A 163 12.34 -20.94 26.33
N VAL A 164 13.54 -21.07 26.90
CA VAL A 164 13.75 -21.79 28.16
C VAL A 164 13.12 -21.04 29.33
N SER A 165 13.25 -19.72 29.39
CA SER A 165 12.65 -18.88 30.43
C SER A 165 11.12 -18.84 30.33
N THR A 166 10.57 -18.84 29.11
CA THR A 166 9.12 -18.98 28.89
C THR A 166 8.62 -20.35 29.34
N SER A 167 9.39 -21.42 29.14
CA SER A 167 9.02 -22.77 29.59
C SER A 167 9.07 -22.91 31.12
N THR A 168 10.07 -22.33 31.77
CA THR A 168 10.32 -22.52 33.22
C THR A 168 9.36 -21.72 34.10
N ASN A 169 8.87 -20.58 33.62
CA ASN A 169 7.87 -19.77 34.34
C ASN A 169 6.43 -19.97 33.81
N GLY A 170 6.23 -20.81 32.79
CA GLY A 170 5.07 -20.76 31.91
C GLY A 170 4.03 -21.87 32.05
N VAL A 171 4.21 -22.86 32.92
CA VAL A 171 3.20 -23.95 33.06
C VAL A 171 1.87 -23.42 33.68
N ALA A 172 1.83 -22.20 34.23
CA ALA A 172 0.59 -21.61 34.76
C ALA A 172 0.02 -20.42 33.97
N ALA A 173 0.71 -19.89 32.94
CA ALA A 173 0.32 -18.62 32.30
C ALA A 173 0.30 -18.59 30.77
N VAL A 174 1.03 -19.48 30.07
CA VAL A 174 1.05 -19.52 28.59
C VAL A 174 -0.21 -20.17 28.01
N GLU A 175 -0.96 -20.92 28.82
CA GLU A 175 -2.20 -21.58 28.41
C GLU A 175 -3.40 -20.63 28.20
N ARG A 176 -3.23 -19.30 28.35
CA ARG A 176 -4.32 -18.32 28.21
C ARG A 176 -4.26 -17.38 27.02
N CYS A 177 -3.23 -17.44 26.18
CA CYS A 177 -3.33 -16.72 24.91
C CYS A 177 -4.23 -17.54 23.97
N PRO A 178 -5.38 -16.99 23.52
CA PRO A 178 -6.25 -17.73 22.62
C PRO A 178 -5.47 -18.16 21.36
N PRO A 179 -5.57 -19.44 20.94
CA PRO A 179 -4.79 -19.95 19.84
C PRO A 179 -5.19 -19.29 18.52
N SER A 180 -4.21 -18.61 17.91
CA SER A 180 -4.19 -18.03 16.56
C SER A 180 -5.23 -16.94 16.25
N PRO A 181 -4.88 -15.96 15.38
CA PRO A 181 -5.74 -14.84 15.10
C PRO A 181 -6.94 -15.32 14.30
N VAL A 182 -8.12 -14.84 14.70
CA VAL A 182 -9.37 -14.94 13.94
C VAL A 182 -9.06 -14.60 12.49
N MET A 183 -9.20 -15.54 11.55
CA MET A 183 -9.08 -15.22 10.13
C MET A 183 -10.04 -14.09 9.79
N ALA A 184 -9.61 -13.09 9.03
CA ALA A 184 -10.47 -12.00 8.60
C ALA A 184 -11.62 -12.56 7.73
N LEU A 185 -12.73 -12.93 8.37
CA LEU A 185 -13.96 -13.38 7.71
C LEU A 185 -14.65 -12.15 7.13
N GLY A 186 -14.20 -11.71 5.96
CA GLY A 186 -14.85 -10.65 5.18
C GLY A 186 -13.87 -9.63 4.58
N LYS A 187 -14.25 -9.07 3.42
CA LYS A 187 -13.49 -8.03 2.72
C LYS A 187 -13.88 -6.60 3.13
N ASN A 188 -14.84 -6.44 4.03
CA ASN A 188 -15.31 -5.13 4.46
C ASN A 188 -14.38 -4.50 5.52
N LEU A 189 -14.43 -3.16 5.65
CA LEU A 189 -13.61 -2.42 6.61
C LEU A 189 -13.78 -2.95 8.05
N ARG A 190 -15.00 -3.35 8.42
CA ARG A 190 -15.31 -3.88 9.75
C ARG A 190 -14.53 -5.17 10.02
N ALA A 191 -14.58 -6.15 9.13
CA ALA A 191 -13.82 -7.40 9.24
C ALA A 191 -12.31 -7.14 9.31
N GLN A 192 -11.80 -6.20 8.49
CA GLN A 192 -10.40 -5.80 8.53
C GLN A 192 -9.98 -5.21 9.88
N GLN A 193 -10.79 -4.34 10.48
CA GLN A 193 -10.44 -3.72 11.77
C GLN A 193 -10.61 -4.69 12.94
N LEU A 194 -11.58 -5.61 12.88
CA LEU A 194 -11.71 -6.68 13.86
C LEU A 194 -10.48 -7.62 13.83
N TRP A 195 -9.99 -7.94 12.63
CA TRP A 195 -8.74 -8.68 12.46
C TRP A 195 -7.53 -7.93 13.05
N ARG A 196 -7.45 -6.61 12.83
CA ARG A 196 -6.40 -5.76 13.44
C ARG A 196 -6.39 -5.83 14.95
N LEU A 197 -7.56 -5.72 15.57
CA LEU A 197 -7.72 -5.75 17.01
C LEU A 197 -7.33 -7.11 17.58
N ALA A 198 -7.80 -8.21 16.96
CA ALA A 198 -7.42 -9.57 17.35
C ALA A 198 -5.91 -9.81 17.22
N SER A 199 -5.30 -9.32 16.14
CA SER A 199 -3.85 -9.41 15.92
C SER A 199 -3.07 -8.59 16.96
N MET A 200 -3.56 -7.39 17.31
CA MET A 200 -2.96 -6.59 18.37
C MET A 200 -3.02 -7.29 19.72
N GLU A 201 -4.17 -7.85 20.08
CA GLU A 201 -4.36 -8.60 21.32
C GLU A 201 -3.39 -9.77 21.40
N GLN A 202 -3.31 -10.57 20.34
CA GLN A 202 -2.39 -11.71 20.27
C GLN A 202 -0.93 -11.26 20.38
N MET A 203 -0.52 -10.20 19.68
CA MET A 203 0.84 -9.68 19.75
C MET A 203 1.19 -9.19 21.16
N LEU A 204 0.27 -8.51 21.83
CA LEU A 204 0.46 -8.08 23.22
C LEU A 204 0.51 -9.27 24.17
N CYS A 205 -0.27 -10.32 23.90
CA CYS A 205 -0.28 -11.56 24.68
C CYS A 205 1.06 -12.31 24.54
N ILE A 206 1.52 -12.53 23.31
CA ILE A 206 2.81 -13.16 22.99
C ILE A 206 3.98 -12.39 23.62
N ARG A 207 3.92 -11.05 23.61
CA ARG A 207 4.95 -10.21 24.24
C ARG A 207 4.88 -10.21 25.78
N GLY A 208 3.86 -10.83 26.39
CA GLY A 208 3.61 -10.78 27.84
C GLY A 208 3.26 -9.38 28.35
N VAL A 209 2.89 -8.46 27.45
CA VAL A 209 2.55 -7.06 27.81
C VAL A 209 1.05 -6.90 28.02
N LEU A 210 0.22 -7.86 27.60
CA LEU A 210 -1.24 -7.79 27.69
C LEU A 210 -1.74 -7.73 29.14
N ARG A 211 -1.97 -6.51 29.65
CA ARG A 211 -2.57 -6.27 30.97
C ARG A 211 -4.10 -6.30 30.89
N ALA A 212 -4.75 -6.62 32.01
CA ALA A 212 -6.22 -6.63 32.12
C ALA A 212 -6.90 -5.29 31.74
N SER A 213 -6.20 -4.16 31.90
CA SER A 213 -6.68 -2.85 31.43
C SER A 213 -6.67 -2.73 29.90
N MET A 214 -5.71 -3.37 29.22
CA MET A 214 -5.62 -3.35 27.76
C MET A 214 -6.61 -4.33 27.12
N VAL A 215 -6.81 -5.51 27.71
CA VAL A 215 -7.86 -6.45 27.28
C VAL A 215 -9.21 -5.76 27.24
N ARG A 216 -9.55 -5.01 28.31
CA ARG A 216 -10.80 -4.23 28.35
C ARG A 216 -10.88 -3.17 27.24
N LYS A 217 -9.80 -2.44 26.97
CA LYS A 217 -9.77 -1.45 25.88
C LYS A 217 -9.91 -2.08 24.50
N LEU A 218 -9.25 -3.21 24.25
CA LEU A 218 -9.34 -3.93 22.98
C LEU A 218 -10.74 -4.51 22.77
N SER A 219 -11.31 -5.11 23.81
CA SER A 219 -12.68 -5.64 23.79
C SER A 219 -13.73 -4.54 23.55
N ASP A 220 -13.58 -3.37 24.18
CA ASP A 220 -14.42 -2.19 23.93
C ASP A 220 -14.37 -1.76 22.45
N LEU A 221 -13.17 -1.63 21.89
CA LEU A 221 -13.00 -1.28 20.47
C LEU A 221 -13.59 -2.34 19.53
N GLN A 222 -13.45 -3.62 19.89
CA GLN A 222 -14.04 -4.74 19.14
C GLN A 222 -15.56 -4.66 19.13
N SER A 223 -16.17 -4.45 20.30
CA SER A 223 -17.63 -4.32 20.45
C SER A 223 -18.16 -3.10 19.71
N ARG A 224 -17.48 -1.94 19.81
CA ARG A 224 -17.83 -0.72 19.06
C ARG A 224 -17.73 -0.93 17.55
N MET A 225 -16.66 -1.58 17.07
CA MET A 225 -16.50 -1.88 15.63
C MET A 225 -17.58 -2.86 15.15
N ALA A 226 -17.99 -3.81 16.00
CA ALA A 226 -19.05 -4.77 15.67
C ALA A 226 -20.45 -4.13 15.64
N THR A 227 -20.72 -3.15 16.49
CA THR A 227 -22.05 -2.52 16.59
C THR A 227 -22.20 -1.24 15.75
N ALA A 228 -21.10 -0.73 15.16
CA ALA A 228 -21.11 0.49 14.35
C ALA A 228 -21.95 0.34 13.07
N SER A 229 -23.13 0.96 13.10
CA SER A 229 -24.07 1.01 11.97
C SER A 229 -23.67 2.04 10.91
N SER A 230 -22.99 3.12 11.29
CA SER A 230 -22.59 4.19 10.36
C SER A 230 -21.13 4.09 9.91
N SER A 231 -20.84 4.57 8.70
CA SER A 231 -19.46 4.68 8.19
C SER A 231 -18.62 5.67 9.00
N TYR A 232 -19.23 6.70 9.56
CA TYR A 232 -18.57 7.72 10.37
C TYR A 232 -18.08 7.15 11.70
N ASP A 233 -18.90 6.36 12.37
CA ASP A 233 -18.52 5.71 13.64
C ASP A 233 -17.36 4.73 13.42
N ARG A 234 -17.41 3.94 12.34
CA ARG A 234 -16.31 3.04 11.96
C ARG A 234 -15.01 3.81 11.76
N LEU A 235 -15.04 4.96 11.09
CA LEU A 235 -13.85 5.78 10.87
C LEU A 235 -13.28 6.32 12.19
N ARG A 236 -14.13 6.77 13.11
CA ARG A 236 -13.69 7.24 14.43
C ARG A 236 -13.08 6.10 15.25
N ILE A 237 -13.66 4.91 15.20
CA ILE A 237 -13.10 3.72 15.86
C ILE A 237 -11.75 3.33 15.23
N CYS A 238 -11.59 3.41 13.90
CA CYS A 238 -10.29 3.21 13.24
C CYS A 238 -9.21 4.14 13.80
N GLN A 239 -9.52 5.43 14.00
CA GLN A 239 -8.59 6.40 14.58
C GLN A 239 -8.20 6.03 16.02
N ASP A 240 -9.17 5.54 16.81
CA ASP A 240 -8.90 5.08 18.18
C ASP A 240 -7.98 3.84 18.18
N ILE A 241 -8.19 2.90 17.24
CA ILE A 241 -7.32 1.74 17.02
C ILE A 241 -5.91 2.19 16.66
N ASP A 242 -5.76 3.12 15.72
CA ASP A 242 -4.45 3.62 15.28
C ASP A 242 -3.70 4.30 16.43
N LYS A 243 -4.38 5.15 17.21
CA LYS A 243 -3.82 5.78 18.42
C LYS A 243 -3.39 4.75 19.48
N LEU A 244 -4.18 3.71 19.70
CA LEU A 244 -3.82 2.64 20.64
C LEU A 244 -2.62 1.85 20.13
N SER A 245 -2.61 1.53 18.84
CA SER A 245 -1.53 0.76 18.21
C SER A 245 -0.19 1.48 18.28
N SER A 246 -0.18 2.81 18.08
CA SER A 246 1.02 3.63 18.16
C SER A 246 1.50 3.78 19.60
N ALA A 247 0.60 4.01 20.55
CA ALA A 247 0.93 4.10 21.98
C ALA A 247 1.56 2.81 22.53
N LEU A 248 1.20 1.67 21.96
CA LEU A 248 1.68 0.35 22.38
C LEU A 248 2.82 -0.19 21.52
N ALA A 249 3.25 0.56 20.49
CA ALA A 249 4.26 0.12 19.52
C ALA A 249 4.01 -1.31 19.02
N VAL A 250 2.74 -1.67 18.78
CA VAL A 250 2.37 -3.04 18.42
C VAL A 250 2.87 -3.36 17.01
N TYR A 251 2.70 -2.42 16.09
CA TYR A 251 3.22 -2.49 14.73
C TYR A 251 4.48 -1.60 14.62
N PRO A 252 5.66 -2.18 14.36
CA PRO A 252 6.85 -1.39 14.11
C PRO A 252 6.67 -0.71 12.75
N SER A 253 6.50 0.62 12.72
CA SER A 253 6.27 1.40 11.49
C SER A 253 4.94 1.14 10.75
N THR A 254 4.51 2.15 9.98
CA THR A 254 3.40 2.04 9.02
C THR A 254 3.69 1.05 7.89
N ALA A 255 4.97 0.77 7.59
CA ALA A 255 5.39 -0.13 6.51
C ALA A 255 5.12 -1.60 6.87
N ASP A 256 5.48 -2.06 8.07
CA ASP A 256 5.22 -3.45 8.51
C ASP A 256 3.73 -3.73 8.61
N TRP A 257 2.95 -2.73 9.04
CA TRP A 257 1.48 -2.79 9.02
C TRP A 257 0.93 -2.90 7.58
N LEU A 258 1.43 -2.10 6.64
CA LEU A 258 1.03 -2.17 5.24
C LEU A 258 1.41 -3.51 4.60
N GLN A 259 2.56 -4.08 4.98
CA GLN A 259 3.03 -5.39 4.54
C GLN A 259 2.18 -6.53 5.12
N ALA A 260 1.90 -6.50 6.43
CA ALA A 260 0.97 -7.45 7.07
C ALA A 260 -0.45 -7.34 6.51
N LYS A 261 -0.91 -6.13 6.19
CA LYS A 261 -2.18 -5.90 5.50
C LYS A 261 -2.17 -6.47 4.08
N ALA A 262 -1.04 -6.40 3.37
CA ALA A 262 -0.89 -6.94 2.02
C ALA A 262 -0.85 -8.48 1.97
N SER A 263 -0.47 -9.15 3.07
CA SER A 263 -0.42 -10.62 3.15
C SER A 263 -1.76 -11.27 3.51
N VAL A 264 -2.73 -10.53 4.06
CA VAL A 264 -3.95 -11.12 4.67
C VAL A 264 -5.03 -11.58 3.67
N ALA A 265 -5.03 -11.19 2.38
CA ALA A 265 -5.95 -11.84 1.42
C ALA A 265 -5.64 -11.60 -0.07
N ARG A 266 -5.09 -12.63 -0.74
CA ARG A 266 -5.37 -12.94 -2.15
C ARG A 266 -6.21 -14.22 -2.33
N GLU A 267 -6.27 -15.12 -1.33
CA GLU A 267 -6.82 -16.49 -1.52
C GLU A 267 -8.29 -16.70 -1.10
N LEU A 268 -8.94 -15.80 -0.37
CA LEU A 268 -10.37 -15.94 -0.06
C LEU A 268 -11.25 -15.05 -0.96
N SER A 269 -11.46 -15.50 -2.19
CA SER A 269 -12.37 -14.86 -3.17
C SER A 269 -13.66 -15.63 -3.43
N VAL A 270 -14.00 -16.63 -2.62
CA VAL A 270 -15.22 -17.42 -2.83
C VAL A 270 -15.93 -17.60 -1.49
N LEU A 271 -16.86 -16.69 -1.19
CA LEU A 271 -18.08 -16.88 -0.40
C LEU A 271 -18.66 -15.49 -0.11
N GLU A 272 -19.57 -15.06 -1.00
CA GLU A 272 -20.41 -13.89 -0.82
C GLU A 272 -21.60 -14.22 0.08
N HIS A 273 -21.81 -13.39 1.10
CA HIS A 273 -23.14 -13.15 1.63
C HIS A 273 -23.24 -11.65 1.91
N ASP A 274 -24.11 -10.99 1.15
CA ASP A 274 -24.36 -9.57 1.20
C ASP A 274 -25.08 -9.20 2.50
N ASP A 275 -24.51 -8.26 3.25
CA ASP A 275 -25.33 -7.40 4.11
C ASP A 275 -26.04 -6.40 3.18
N PRO A 276 -27.37 -6.42 3.05
CA PRO A 276 -28.07 -5.45 2.21
C PRO A 276 -27.93 -4.06 2.81
N GLU A 277 -27.31 -3.13 2.06
CA GLU A 277 -27.35 -1.71 2.38
C GLU A 277 -28.82 -1.24 2.39
N VAL A 278 -29.27 -0.75 3.55
CA VAL A 278 -30.59 -0.14 3.75
C VAL A 278 -30.75 1.05 2.80
N PRO A 279 -31.83 1.12 1.99
CA PRO A 279 -32.10 2.29 1.15
C PRO A 279 -32.23 3.54 2.02
N LEU A 280 -31.43 4.56 1.71
CA LEU A 280 -31.59 5.90 2.26
C LEU A 280 -32.99 6.42 1.89
N LEU A 281 -33.75 6.82 2.91
CA LEU A 281 -35.01 7.57 2.79
C LEU A 281 -34.81 8.74 1.81
N VAL A 282 -35.62 8.73 0.74
CA VAL A 282 -35.79 9.88 -0.15
C VAL A 282 -36.55 10.96 0.62
N ASP A 283 -36.01 12.17 0.64
CA ASP A 283 -36.63 13.36 1.24
C ASP A 283 -38.06 13.59 0.68
N PRO A 284 -39.09 13.73 1.54
CA PRO A 284 -40.41 14.14 1.11
C PRO A 284 -40.50 15.68 1.10
N SER A 285 -39.83 16.33 0.15
CA SER A 285 -39.98 17.79 -0.01
C SER A 285 -39.93 18.29 -1.46
N GLU A 286 -40.23 17.44 -2.44
CA GLU A 286 -40.57 17.87 -3.80
C GLU A 286 -41.99 17.44 -4.17
N SER A 287 -42.94 18.02 -3.46
CA SER A 287 -44.31 18.16 -3.96
C SER A 287 -44.71 19.61 -3.79
N VAL A 288 -44.83 20.32 -4.92
CA VAL A 288 -45.71 21.47 -5.21
C VAL A 288 -44.97 22.44 -6.15
N SER A 289 -45.25 22.31 -7.45
CA SER A 289 -45.67 23.44 -8.31
C SER A 289 -45.90 22.94 -9.73
N ARG A 290 -47.16 22.69 -10.05
CA ARG A 290 -47.66 22.37 -11.39
C ARG A 290 -48.78 23.37 -11.71
N VAL A 291 -48.47 24.42 -12.46
CA VAL A 291 -49.43 25.29 -13.20
C VAL A 291 -48.71 25.69 -14.50
N SER A 292 -49.01 25.05 -15.63
CA SER A 292 -50.06 25.38 -16.61
C SER A 292 -49.67 26.49 -17.61
N SER A 293 -49.41 26.10 -18.87
CA SER A 293 -49.56 26.82 -20.15
C SER A 293 -49.01 25.88 -21.26
N LYS A 294 -49.79 25.10 -22.02
CA LYS A 294 -50.86 25.32 -23.01
C LYS A 294 -50.36 25.72 -24.42
N ALA A 295 -50.68 24.85 -25.39
CA ALA A 295 -50.68 24.95 -26.88
C ALA A 295 -49.30 24.91 -27.58
N SER A 296 -49.08 24.27 -28.74
CA SER A 296 -49.91 23.61 -29.77
C SER A 296 -49.04 22.64 -30.62
N PRO A 297 -49.61 21.78 -31.51
CA PRO A 297 -48.91 20.64 -32.09
C PRO A 297 -48.40 20.90 -33.52
N GLU A 298 -47.27 20.30 -33.89
CA GLU A 298 -46.91 20.09 -35.30
C GLU A 298 -46.48 18.64 -35.57
N ARG A 299 -47.07 18.14 -36.65
CA ARG A 299 -47.16 16.77 -37.13
C ARG A 299 -46.08 16.61 -38.20
N VAL A 300 -45.10 15.71 -38.01
CA VAL A 300 -44.32 15.17 -39.14
C VAL A 300 -44.12 13.65 -39.01
N SER A 301 -44.75 13.02 -39.99
CA SER A 301 -44.62 11.71 -40.64
C SER A 301 -43.48 10.75 -40.28
N ARG A 302 -43.90 9.49 -40.18
CA ARG A 302 -43.14 8.22 -40.16
C ARG A 302 -42.20 8.04 -41.37
N THR A 303 -41.13 7.27 -41.16
CA THR A 303 -40.78 6.12 -42.03
C THR A 303 -40.06 5.04 -41.19
N PRO A 304 -40.31 3.74 -41.45
CA PRO A 304 -39.66 2.61 -40.78
C PRO A 304 -38.59 1.96 -41.68
N SER A 305 -37.48 1.50 -41.10
CA SER A 305 -36.69 0.30 -41.47
C SER A 305 -35.33 0.37 -40.79
N ASP A 306 -35.08 -0.51 -39.83
CA ASP A 306 -34.08 -1.58 -39.98
C ASP A 306 -33.87 -2.29 -38.64
N VAL A 307 -34.28 -3.56 -38.64
CA VAL A 307 -34.06 -4.52 -37.56
C VAL A 307 -32.71 -5.19 -37.83
N SER A 308 -31.68 -4.83 -37.06
CA SER A 308 -30.48 -5.66 -36.91
C SER A 308 -30.54 -6.46 -35.62
N PRO A 309 -30.05 -7.71 -35.58
CA PRO A 309 -30.20 -8.58 -34.42
C PRO A 309 -29.24 -8.12 -33.32
N GLY A 310 -29.80 -7.60 -32.23
CA GLY A 310 -29.05 -7.29 -31.02
C GLY A 310 -28.53 -8.57 -30.38
N LEU A 311 -27.21 -8.69 -30.29
CA LEU A 311 -26.59 -9.48 -29.24
C LEU A 311 -27.07 -8.90 -27.90
N VAL A 312 -27.91 -9.66 -27.21
CA VAL A 312 -28.31 -9.42 -25.84
C VAL A 312 -27.05 -9.48 -24.97
N PRO A 313 -26.62 -8.38 -24.32
CA PRO A 313 -25.60 -8.46 -23.29
C PRO A 313 -26.23 -9.22 -22.12
N THR A 314 -25.80 -10.45 -21.93
CA THR A 314 -26.13 -11.28 -20.78
C THR A 314 -25.90 -10.45 -19.52
N ALA A 315 -26.96 -10.23 -18.76
CA ALA A 315 -26.93 -9.60 -17.44
C ALA A 315 -26.15 -10.51 -16.47
N LEU A 316 -24.83 -10.46 -16.58
CA LEU A 316 -23.89 -11.11 -15.69
C LEU A 316 -23.61 -10.15 -14.53
N GLY A 317 -23.91 -10.60 -13.31
CA GLY A 317 -23.57 -10.08 -11.98
C GLY A 317 -23.08 -8.63 -11.85
N LYS A 318 -23.83 -7.81 -11.11
CA LYS A 318 -23.57 -6.39 -10.81
C LYS A 318 -22.37 -6.13 -9.87
N ASP A 319 -21.63 -7.15 -9.47
CA ASP A 319 -20.59 -7.04 -8.45
C ASP A 319 -19.22 -7.37 -9.04
N GLU A 320 -18.82 -6.52 -9.99
CA GLU A 320 -17.44 -6.52 -10.47
C GLU A 320 -16.50 -6.18 -9.30
N PRO A 321 -15.46 -7.00 -9.05
CA PRO A 321 -14.59 -6.82 -7.90
C PRO A 321 -13.96 -5.43 -7.90
N ARG A 322 -14.08 -4.75 -6.76
CA ARG A 322 -13.51 -3.42 -6.55
C ARG A 322 -12.16 -3.50 -5.84
N ASP A 323 -11.30 -2.53 -6.11
CA ASP A 323 -10.02 -2.38 -5.41
C ASP A 323 -10.21 -1.83 -3.98
N VAL A 324 -9.09 -1.62 -3.28
CA VAL A 324 -9.04 -1.11 -1.89
C VAL A 324 -9.70 0.27 -1.74
N PHE A 325 -9.79 1.04 -2.83
CA PHE A 325 -10.41 2.36 -2.86
C PHE A 325 -11.87 2.32 -3.36
N GLY A 326 -12.40 1.15 -3.69
CA GLY A 326 -13.76 0.99 -4.20
C GLY A 326 -13.89 1.26 -5.71
N CYS A 327 -12.78 1.30 -6.45
CA CYS A 327 -12.73 1.50 -7.89
C CYS A 327 -12.89 0.18 -8.64
N GLN A 328 -13.42 0.23 -9.86
CA GLN A 328 -13.54 -0.96 -10.72
C GLN A 328 -12.16 -1.47 -11.15
N LEU A 329 -12.03 -2.80 -11.26
CA LEU A 329 -10.76 -3.47 -11.58
C LEU A 329 -10.14 -2.95 -12.89
N ALA A 330 -10.98 -2.66 -13.90
CA ALA A 330 -10.55 -2.15 -15.20
C ALA A 330 -9.77 -0.83 -15.13
N VAL A 331 -9.98 -0.03 -14.08
CA VAL A 331 -9.35 1.29 -13.91
C VAL A 331 -8.58 1.44 -12.60
N ALA A 332 -8.43 0.36 -11.82
CA ALA A 332 -7.90 0.39 -10.46
C ALA A 332 -6.54 1.10 -10.34
N ALA A 333 -5.56 0.77 -11.19
CA ALA A 333 -4.22 1.35 -11.11
C ALA A 333 -4.18 2.88 -11.35
N ARG A 334 -5.14 3.42 -12.13
CA ARG A 334 -5.24 4.85 -12.40
C ARG A 334 -6.07 5.55 -11.32
N CYS A 335 -7.12 4.88 -10.84
CA CYS A 335 -7.92 5.31 -9.72
C CYS A 335 -7.09 5.45 -8.44
N GLU A 336 -6.26 4.46 -8.13
CA GLU A 336 -5.35 4.48 -6.98
C GLU A 336 -4.40 5.67 -7.01
N ARG A 337 -3.80 5.98 -8.17
CA ARG A 337 -2.93 7.16 -8.33
C ARG A 337 -3.66 8.45 -8.01
N LEU A 338 -4.89 8.62 -8.49
CA LEU A 338 -5.69 9.82 -8.23
C LEU A 338 -6.15 9.89 -6.77
N MET A 339 -6.52 8.76 -6.16
CA MET A 339 -6.87 8.70 -4.74
C MET A 339 -5.68 9.05 -3.83
N ARG A 340 -4.46 8.62 -4.18
CA ARG A 340 -3.23 9.04 -3.46
C ARG A 340 -2.99 10.55 -3.60
N SER A 341 -3.22 11.12 -4.78
CA SER A 341 -3.11 12.57 -4.99
C SER A 341 -4.11 13.35 -4.12
N LEU A 342 -5.36 12.88 -4.03
CA LEU A 342 -6.37 13.47 -3.14
C LEU A 342 -5.96 13.43 -1.66
N LEU A 343 -5.39 12.32 -1.20
CA LEU A 343 -4.90 12.19 0.18
C LEU A 343 -3.77 13.18 0.47
N PHE A 344 -2.85 13.37 -0.47
CA PHE A 344 -1.78 14.36 -0.35
C PHE A 344 -2.34 15.79 -0.26
N MET A 345 -3.32 16.16 -1.09
CA MET A 345 -3.98 17.47 -1.01
C MET A 345 -4.78 17.64 0.28
N GLN A 346 -5.38 16.57 0.80
CA GLN A 346 -6.06 16.60 2.09
C GLN A 346 -5.07 16.90 3.23
N GLU A 347 -3.86 16.36 3.19
CA GLU A 347 -2.81 16.67 4.16
C GLU A 347 -2.37 18.13 4.07
N GLN A 348 -2.18 18.66 2.85
CA GLN A 348 -1.88 20.09 2.65
C GLN A 348 -2.99 20.99 3.19
N SER A 349 -4.26 20.58 3.10
CA SER A 349 -5.39 21.37 3.61
C SER A 349 -5.38 21.59 5.12
N LEU A 350 -4.63 20.77 5.86
CA LEU A 350 -4.52 20.90 7.32
C LEU A 350 -3.75 22.15 7.72
N THR A 351 -2.93 22.71 6.83
CA THR A 351 -2.19 23.96 7.08
C THR A 351 -3.03 25.20 6.79
N LEU A 352 -4.16 25.06 6.07
CA LEU A 352 -5.05 26.16 5.74
C LEU A 352 -5.83 26.67 6.97
N ASP A 353 -6.23 27.93 6.92
CA ASP A 353 -7.11 28.53 7.92
C ASP A 353 -8.43 27.74 8.06
N SER A 354 -8.94 27.69 9.29
CA SER A 354 -10.15 26.93 9.64
C SER A 354 -11.37 27.26 8.79
N LYS A 355 -11.50 28.52 8.32
CA LYS A 355 -12.62 28.96 7.47
C LYS A 355 -12.60 28.30 6.09
N PHE A 356 -11.42 28.09 5.50
CA PHE A 356 -11.29 27.49 4.17
C PHE A 356 -11.26 25.97 4.22
N ARG A 357 -10.77 25.39 5.33
CA ARG A 357 -10.63 23.93 5.50
C ARG A 357 -11.94 23.17 5.30
N ALA A 358 -13.07 23.69 5.76
CA ALA A 358 -14.38 23.05 5.60
C ALA A 358 -14.82 22.97 4.13
N VAL A 359 -14.63 24.06 3.38
CA VAL A 359 -14.92 24.12 1.94
C VAL A 359 -14.00 23.16 1.18
N PHE A 360 -12.70 23.20 1.50
CA PHE A 360 -11.68 22.34 0.90
C PHE A 360 -11.98 20.85 1.07
N THR A 361 -12.33 20.45 2.29
CA THR A 361 -12.66 19.05 2.63
C THR A 361 -13.89 18.57 1.86
N ARG A 362 -14.90 19.45 1.68
CA ARG A 362 -16.10 19.11 0.91
C ARG A 362 -15.80 18.88 -0.56
N GLU A 363 -15.01 19.75 -1.19
CA GLU A 363 -14.64 19.61 -2.60
C GLU A 363 -13.76 18.37 -2.85
N LEU A 364 -12.76 18.13 -2.01
CA LEU A 364 -11.93 16.91 -2.08
C LEU A 364 -12.77 15.64 -1.96
N PHE A 365 -13.78 15.64 -1.08
CA PHE A 365 -14.70 14.52 -0.94
C PHE A 365 -15.54 14.27 -2.21
N LEU A 366 -16.02 15.34 -2.87
CA LEU A 366 -16.76 15.24 -4.13
C LEU A 366 -15.87 14.69 -5.25
N LEU A 367 -14.63 15.15 -5.37
CA LEU A 367 -13.64 14.62 -6.31
C LEU A 367 -13.35 13.13 -6.04
N GLY A 368 -13.14 12.75 -4.79
CA GLY A 368 -12.93 11.34 -4.40
C GLY A 368 -14.15 10.45 -4.68
N ARG A 369 -15.37 11.00 -4.62
CA ARG A 369 -16.58 10.26 -5.03
C ARG A 369 -16.66 10.12 -6.56
N ARG A 370 -16.25 11.15 -7.32
CA ARG A 370 -16.21 11.11 -8.79
C ARG A 370 -15.22 10.05 -9.29
N ILE A 371 -14.02 10.02 -8.70
CA ILE A 371 -12.98 9.02 -8.99
C ILE A 371 -13.46 7.59 -8.73
N ARG A 372 -14.09 7.33 -7.58
CA ARG A 372 -14.61 5.99 -7.23
C ARG A 372 -15.79 5.53 -8.09
N ARG A 373 -16.52 6.48 -8.71
CA ARG A 373 -17.64 6.18 -9.62
C ARG A 373 -17.18 5.98 -11.06
N ALA A 374 -15.96 6.40 -11.40
CA ALA A 374 -15.45 6.29 -12.75
C ALA A 374 -15.34 4.80 -13.14
N ARG A 375 -15.98 4.46 -14.24
CA ARG A 375 -15.98 3.14 -14.87
C ARG A 375 -15.04 3.07 -16.05
N THR A 376 -14.68 4.24 -16.61
CA THR A 376 -13.87 4.32 -17.81
C THR A 376 -12.61 5.16 -17.59
N PRO A 377 -11.53 4.90 -18.34
CA PRO A 377 -10.33 5.74 -18.31
C PRO A 377 -10.62 7.21 -18.62
N ALA A 378 -11.58 7.50 -19.51
CA ALA A 378 -11.97 8.85 -19.88
C ALA A 378 -12.62 9.64 -18.72
N GLU A 379 -13.43 8.96 -17.89
CA GLU A 379 -14.01 9.55 -16.68
C GLU A 379 -12.92 9.85 -15.62
N LEU A 380 -11.92 8.97 -15.49
CA LEU A 380 -10.77 9.24 -14.63
C LEU A 380 -9.90 10.39 -15.17
N ASP A 381 -9.72 10.50 -16.48
CA ASP A 381 -9.00 11.62 -17.10
C ASP A 381 -9.73 12.94 -16.89
N ALA A 382 -11.07 12.93 -16.94
CA ALA A 382 -11.88 14.09 -16.56
C ALA A 382 -11.68 14.45 -15.08
N ALA A 383 -11.77 13.47 -14.17
CA ALA A 383 -11.56 13.69 -12.75
C ALA A 383 -10.15 14.17 -12.40
N SER A 384 -9.13 13.71 -13.15
CA SER A 384 -7.75 14.20 -13.02
C SER A 384 -7.66 15.68 -13.38
N ARG A 385 -8.27 16.11 -14.49
CA ARG A 385 -8.31 17.53 -14.88
C ARG A 385 -9.05 18.38 -13.86
N ASP A 386 -10.12 17.85 -13.27
CA ASP A 386 -10.85 18.55 -12.20
C ASP A 386 -9.98 18.75 -10.95
N ILE A 387 -9.16 17.75 -10.60
CA ILE A 387 -8.16 17.85 -9.53
C ILE A 387 -7.13 18.93 -9.85
N ASP A 388 -6.56 18.92 -11.05
CA ASP A 388 -5.53 19.88 -11.45
C ASP A 388 -6.07 21.32 -11.47
N ALA A 389 -7.28 21.51 -12.02
CA ALA A 389 -7.96 22.80 -12.05
C ALA A 389 -8.25 23.29 -10.62
N TRP A 390 -8.73 22.41 -9.76
CA TRP A 390 -9.01 22.74 -8.37
C TRP A 390 -7.74 23.06 -7.58
N ALA A 391 -6.63 22.33 -7.81
CA ALA A 391 -5.34 22.60 -7.18
C ALA A 391 -4.80 23.96 -7.60
N HIS A 392 -4.95 24.31 -8.88
CA HIS A 392 -4.59 25.63 -9.38
C HIS A 392 -5.43 26.74 -8.72
N GLU A 393 -6.75 26.59 -8.62
CA GLU A 393 -7.60 27.60 -7.98
C GLU A 393 -7.29 27.75 -6.49
N SER A 394 -7.04 26.63 -5.81
CA SER A 394 -6.69 26.57 -4.39
C SER A 394 -5.40 27.31 -4.04
N SER A 395 -4.42 27.31 -4.96
CA SER A 395 -3.15 28.02 -4.77
C SER A 395 -3.25 29.55 -4.83
N ARG A 396 -4.38 30.10 -5.29
CA ARG A 396 -4.62 31.55 -5.36
C ARG A 396 -5.17 32.15 -4.07
N HIS A 397 -5.61 31.29 -3.15
CA HIS A 397 -6.13 31.65 -1.83
C HIS A 397 -5.08 31.37 -0.77
#